data_AF-A0A8C4NCA5-F1
#
_entry.id   AF-A0A8C4NCA5-F1
#
_cell.length_a   1.000
_cell.length_b   1.000
_cell.length_c   1.000
_cell.angle_alpha   90.00
_cell.angle_beta   90.00
_cell.angle_gamma   90.00
#
_symmetry.space_group_name_H-M   'P 1'
#
loop_
_entity.id
_entity.type
_entity.pdbx_description
1 polymer ?
#
loop_
_entity_poly.entity_id
_entity_poly.type
_entity_poly.pdbx_seq_one_letter_code
_entity_poly.pdbx_strand_id
1 'polypeptide(L)'
;MRDFPENTFDVVYSQDAILYTMDKFSLFQKFHRWLKPTGRFIMCDFCCGEKPWSEEFQKFADQSGYILWTLSAMAKSLQDAGFAEVHVTDLNQEMVKSMNNYLKYFNDNQAEFVKIITLDSGHVIPPWTCYFYSPKQWMKALNVR
;
A
#
# COMPACT_ATOMS: atom_id res chain seq x y z
N MET A 1 9.20 -18.02 -7.18
CA MET A 1 9.73 -16.98 -6.27
C MET A 1 11.14 -17.39 -5.87
N ARG A 2 12.13 -16.50 -5.97
CA ARG A 2 13.53 -16.80 -5.63
C ARG A 2 13.63 -17.12 -4.13
N ASP A 3 14.53 -18.04 -3.78
CA ASP A 3 14.84 -18.33 -2.38
C ASP A 3 16.25 -17.86 -2.05
N PHE A 4 16.44 -17.38 -0.82
CA PHE A 4 17.73 -16.91 -0.28
C PHE A 4 18.17 -17.78 0.90
N PRO A 5 19.47 -17.89 1.17
CA PRO A 5 19.97 -18.57 2.36
C PRO A 5 19.46 -17.93 3.67
N GLU A 6 19.49 -18.70 4.75
CA GLU A 6 19.16 -18.18 6.07
C GLU A 6 20.20 -17.16 6.54
N ASN A 7 19.82 -16.22 7.42
CA ASN A 7 20.72 -15.25 8.02
C ASN A 7 21.54 -14.41 7.01
N THR A 8 20.94 -14.07 5.87
CA THR A 8 21.60 -13.36 4.77
C THR A 8 21.55 -11.84 4.97
N PHE A 9 20.36 -11.31 5.27
CA PHE A 9 20.12 -9.86 5.23
C PHE A 9 20.08 -9.25 6.63
N ASP A 10 20.63 -8.05 6.75
CA ASP A 10 20.46 -7.21 7.94
C ASP A 10 19.08 -6.53 7.94
N VAL A 11 18.55 -6.21 6.76
CA VAL A 11 17.25 -5.56 6.60
C VAL A 11 16.49 -6.16 5.43
N VAL A 12 15.19 -6.40 5.63
CA VAL A 12 14.21 -6.56 4.55
C VAL A 12 13.31 -5.33 4.58
N TYR A 13 13.07 -4.74 3.41
CA TYR A 13 12.23 -3.55 3.27
C TYR A 13 11.21 -3.76 2.16
N SER A 14 9.98 -3.33 2.40
CA SER A 14 8.91 -3.32 1.40
C SER A 14 8.07 -2.07 1.52
N GLN A 15 7.70 -1.48 0.39
CA GLN A 15 6.79 -0.35 0.34
C GLN A 15 5.76 -0.58 -0.76
N ASP A 16 4.48 -0.44 -0.40
CA ASP A 16 3.32 -0.45 -1.31
C ASP A 16 3.29 -1.65 -2.27
N ALA A 17 3.63 -2.85 -1.77
CA ALA A 17 3.87 -4.04 -2.59
C ALA A 17 3.31 -5.36 -2.03
N ILE A 18 3.39 -5.59 -0.72
CA ILE A 18 2.96 -6.87 -0.13
C ILE A 18 1.44 -7.02 -0.23
N LEU A 19 0.69 -5.92 -0.33
CA LEU A 19 -0.75 -5.86 -0.57
C LEU A 19 -1.21 -6.61 -1.84
N TYR A 20 -0.34 -6.94 -2.79
CA TYR A 20 -0.67 -7.80 -3.95
C TYR A 20 -0.37 -9.30 -3.75
N THR A 21 0.26 -9.67 -2.63
CA THR A 21 0.66 -11.05 -2.37
C THR A 21 -0.49 -11.86 -1.75
N MET A 22 -0.88 -12.96 -2.39
CA MET A 22 -1.89 -13.91 -1.87
C MET A 22 -1.44 -14.57 -0.57
N ASP A 23 -0.28 -15.20 -0.59
CA ASP A 23 0.25 -15.90 0.57
C ASP A 23 1.29 -15.05 1.31
N LYS A 24 0.79 -14.03 2.03
CA LYS A 24 1.64 -13.13 2.82
C LYS A 24 2.32 -13.86 3.97
N PHE A 25 1.66 -14.84 4.57
CA PHE A 25 2.20 -15.56 5.72
C PHE A 25 3.45 -16.36 5.35
N SER A 26 3.40 -17.15 4.27
CA SER A 26 4.60 -17.85 3.77
C SER A 26 5.72 -16.88 3.36
N LEU A 27 5.36 -15.69 2.88
CA LEU A 27 6.35 -14.63 2.58
C LEU A 27 7.01 -14.10 3.86
N PHE A 28 6.25 -13.87 4.93
CA PHE A 28 6.79 -13.43 6.22
C PHE A 28 7.69 -14.48 6.86
N GLN A 29 7.34 -15.77 6.76
CA GLN A 29 8.21 -16.86 7.22
C GLN A 29 9.56 -16.87 6.48
N LYS A 30 9.55 -16.61 5.17
CA LYS A 30 10.77 -16.45 4.38
C LYS A 30 11.58 -15.25 4.81
N PHE A 31 10.93 -14.09 5.01
CA PHE A 31 11.62 -12.90 5.49
C PHE A 31 12.29 -13.13 6.84
N HIS A 32 11.57 -13.74 7.78
CA HIS A 32 12.12 -14.10 9.09
C HIS A 32 13.35 -14.99 8.95
N ARG A 33 13.27 -16.05 8.13
CA ARG A 33 14.40 -16.96 7.88
C ARG A 33 15.59 -16.27 7.23
N TRP A 34 15.36 -15.39 6.27
CA TRP A 34 16.43 -14.71 5.53
C TRP A 34 17.13 -13.62 6.34
N LEU A 35 16.50 -13.12 7.40
CA LEU A 35 17.10 -12.14 8.29
C LEU A 35 18.13 -12.80 9.21
N LYS A 36 19.22 -12.06 9.48
CA LYS A 36 20.15 -12.38 10.58
C LYS A 36 19.43 -12.28 11.93
N PRO A 37 19.97 -12.86 13.03
CA PRO A 37 19.32 -12.82 14.34
C PRO A 37 19.03 -11.40 14.87
N THR A 38 19.81 -10.40 14.45
CA THR A 38 19.62 -8.99 14.81
C THR A 38 19.01 -8.15 13.68
N GLY A 39 18.56 -8.81 12.61
CA GLY A 39 18.03 -8.17 11.42
C GLY A 39 16.64 -7.56 11.65
N ARG A 40 16.23 -6.66 10.76
CA ARG A 40 14.95 -5.95 10.86
C ARG A 40 14.12 -6.09 9.61
N PHE A 41 12.82 -6.23 9.79
CA PHE A 41 11.85 -6.11 8.71
C PHE A 41 11.07 -4.80 8.87
N ILE A 42 11.01 -4.01 7.79
CA ILE A 42 10.26 -2.75 7.74
C ILE A 42 9.30 -2.82 6.55
N MET A 43 8.02 -2.54 6.78
CA MET A 43 7.04 -2.40 5.71
C MET A 43 6.19 -1.14 5.87
N CYS A 44 5.73 -0.60 4.76
CA CYS A 44 4.64 0.37 4.70
C CYS A 44 3.70 -0.09 3.58
N ASP A 45 2.43 -0.33 3.90
CA ASP A 45 1.46 -0.91 2.97
C ASP A 45 0.04 -0.48 3.36
N PHE A 46 -0.88 -0.52 2.40
CA PHE A 46 -2.30 -0.31 2.69
C PHE A 46 -2.90 -1.46 3.48
N CYS A 47 -3.60 -1.09 4.55
CA CYS A 47 -4.44 -1.97 5.36
C CYS A 47 -5.90 -1.55 5.23
N CYS A 48 -6.81 -2.33 5.81
CA CYS A 48 -8.24 -2.03 5.85
C CYS A 48 -8.77 -2.01 7.29
N GLY A 49 -9.94 -1.41 7.47
CA GLY A 49 -10.74 -1.58 8.69
C GLY A 49 -11.41 -2.95 8.76
N GLU A 50 -12.05 -3.23 9.89
CA GLU A 50 -12.87 -4.43 10.08
C GLU A 50 -14.10 -4.41 9.16
N LYS A 51 -14.64 -5.60 8.88
CA LYS A 51 -15.91 -5.74 8.13
C LYS A 51 -17.12 -5.47 9.04
N PRO A 52 -18.28 -5.08 8.47
CA PRO A 52 -18.57 -4.90 7.05
C PRO A 52 -18.01 -3.59 6.48
N TRP A 53 -17.55 -3.64 5.23
CA TRP A 53 -17.11 -2.45 4.50
C TRP A 53 -18.30 -1.76 3.82
N SER A 54 -18.14 -0.49 3.48
CA SER A 54 -19.09 0.20 2.60
C SER A 54 -19.07 -0.42 1.20
N GLU A 55 -20.17 -0.30 0.47
CA GLU A 55 -20.25 -0.77 -0.92
C GLU A 55 -19.17 -0.13 -1.80
N GLU A 56 -18.86 1.16 -1.58
CA GLU A 56 -17.81 1.83 -2.34
C GLU A 56 -16.42 1.29 -2.04
N PHE A 57 -16.12 0.99 -0.76
CA PHE A 57 -14.83 0.41 -0.40
C PHE A 57 -14.70 -1.04 -0.91
N GLN A 58 -15.77 -1.82 -0.82
CA GLN A 58 -15.79 -3.18 -1.37
C GLN A 58 -15.51 -3.16 -2.88
N LYS A 59 -16.20 -2.31 -3.63
CA LYS A 59 -15.97 -2.16 -5.07
C LYS A 59 -14.53 -1.73 -5.39
N PHE A 60 -13.97 -0.81 -4.60
CA PHE A 60 -12.57 -0.40 -4.74
C PHE A 60 -11.60 -1.55 -4.48
N ALA A 61 -11.81 -2.33 -3.41
CA ALA A 61 -10.98 -3.48 -3.07
C ALA A 61 -11.03 -4.55 -4.18
N ASP A 62 -12.22 -4.84 -4.71
CA ASP A 62 -12.41 -5.83 -5.77
C ASP A 62 -11.72 -5.42 -7.09
N GLN A 63 -11.69 -4.13 -7.40
CA GLN A 63 -11.10 -3.60 -8.63
C GLN A 63 -9.59 -3.37 -8.54
N SER A 64 -9.04 -3.19 -7.35
CA SER A 64 -7.62 -2.87 -7.15
C SER A 64 -6.71 -4.10 -7.25
N GLY A 65 -7.26 -5.31 -7.11
CA GLY A 65 -6.47 -6.54 -6.99
C GLY A 65 -5.72 -6.62 -5.65
N TYR A 66 -6.10 -5.80 -4.67
CA TYR A 66 -5.47 -5.77 -3.36
C TYR A 66 -5.98 -6.88 -2.46
N ILE A 67 -5.09 -7.36 -1.62
CA ILE A 67 -5.33 -8.37 -0.61
C ILE A 67 -5.06 -7.68 0.71
N LEU A 68 -6.08 -6.95 1.17
CA LEU A 68 -6.02 -6.08 2.33
C LEU A 68 -6.28 -6.87 3.60
N TRP A 69 -5.41 -6.67 4.59
CA TRP A 69 -5.59 -7.18 5.95
C TRP A 69 -5.78 -6.01 6.90
N THR A 70 -6.40 -6.27 8.04
CA THR A 70 -6.44 -5.31 9.14
C THR A 70 -5.05 -5.21 9.78
N LEU A 71 -4.75 -4.09 10.44
CA LEU A 71 -3.47 -3.90 11.13
C LEU A 71 -3.24 -5.00 12.19
N SER A 72 -4.31 -5.43 12.88
CA SER A 72 -4.27 -6.50 13.87
C SER A 72 -3.93 -7.86 13.24
N ALA A 73 -4.56 -8.21 12.12
CA ALA A 73 -4.28 -9.45 11.39
C ALA A 73 -2.85 -9.48 10.83
N MET A 74 -2.35 -8.33 10.34
CA MET A 74 -0.97 -8.19 9.89
C MET A 74 0.02 -8.40 11.05
N ALA A 75 -0.20 -7.72 12.18
CA ALA A 75 0.64 -7.83 13.37
C ALA A 75 0.71 -9.27 13.88
N LYS A 76 -0.44 -9.92 14.01
CA LYS A 76 -0.54 -11.31 14.46
C LYS A 76 0.19 -12.27 13.52
N SER A 77 0.04 -12.07 12.21
CA SER A 77 0.70 -12.92 11.22
C SER A 77 2.23 -12.78 11.23
N LEU A 78 2.75 -11.57 11.51
CA LEU A 78 4.17 -11.36 11.70
C LEU A 78 4.68 -12.08 12.97
N GLN A 79 3.96 -11.95 14.08
CA GLN A 79 4.30 -12.67 15.31
C GLN A 79 4.32 -14.19 15.10
N ASP A 80 3.29 -14.72 14.43
CA ASP A 80 3.18 -16.15 14.11
C ASP A 80 4.27 -16.64 13.15
N ALA A 81 4.84 -15.74 12.34
CA ALA A 81 5.96 -16.04 11.46
C ALA A 81 7.32 -16.07 12.19
N GLY A 82 7.38 -15.66 13.45
CA GLY A 82 8.57 -15.70 14.32
C GLY A 82 9.12 -14.33 14.74
N PHE A 83 8.53 -13.22 14.29
CA PHE A 83 9.00 -11.89 14.68
C PHE A 83 8.61 -11.57 16.14
N ALA A 84 9.61 -11.35 17.01
CA ALA A 84 9.39 -11.13 18.44
C ALA A 84 8.87 -9.72 18.78
N GLU A 85 9.43 -8.68 18.15
CA GLU A 85 9.10 -7.26 18.43
C GLU A 85 8.35 -6.64 17.25
N VAL A 86 7.04 -6.87 17.18
CA VAL A 86 6.19 -6.31 16.13
C VAL A 86 5.60 -4.98 16.56
N HIS A 87 6.07 -3.89 15.93
CA HIS A 87 5.53 -2.55 16.10
C HIS A 87 4.69 -2.19 14.89
N VAL A 88 3.48 -1.68 15.14
CA VAL A 88 2.56 -1.24 14.09
C VAL A 88 2.11 0.17 14.42
N THR A 89 2.06 1.03 13.41
CA THR A 89 1.59 2.41 13.53
C THR A 89 0.59 2.67 12.43
N ASP A 90 -0.59 3.15 12.81
CA ASP A 90 -1.57 3.65 11.86
C ASP A 90 -1.14 5.04 11.37
N LEU A 91 -0.82 5.14 10.08
CA LEU A 91 -0.39 6.37 9.42
C LEU A 91 -1.51 7.00 8.59
N ASN A 92 -2.76 6.57 8.74
CA ASN A 92 -3.89 7.02 7.91
C ASN A 92 -4.06 8.55 7.95
N GLN A 93 -3.90 9.18 9.11
CA GLN A 93 -4.03 10.65 9.22
C GLN A 93 -2.95 11.40 8.42
N GLU A 94 -1.70 10.95 8.49
CA GLU A 94 -0.59 11.54 7.72
C GLU A 94 -0.74 11.27 6.23
N MET A 95 -1.26 10.08 5.87
CA MET A 95 -1.57 9.73 4.48
C MET A 95 -2.67 10.63 3.92
N VAL A 96 -3.79 10.81 4.64
CA VAL A 96 -4.88 11.71 4.24
C VAL A 96 -4.39 13.15 4.09
N LYS A 97 -3.56 13.63 5.01
CA LYS A 97 -2.95 14.96 4.92
C LYS A 97 -2.07 15.09 3.67
N SER A 98 -1.21 14.11 3.42
CA SER A 98 -0.33 14.09 2.25
C SER A 98 -1.14 14.06 0.94
N MET A 99 -2.17 13.21 0.86
CA MET A 99 -3.07 13.13 -0.29
C MET A 99 -3.83 14.44 -0.54
N ASN A 100 -4.28 15.12 0.51
CA ASN A 100 -4.90 16.45 0.39
C ASN A 100 -3.92 17.48 -0.18
N ASN A 101 -2.67 17.47 0.26
CA ASN A 101 -1.63 18.35 -0.26
C ASN A 101 -1.34 18.05 -1.74
N TYR A 102 -1.24 16.77 -2.12
CA TYR A 102 -1.06 16.36 -3.51
C TYR A 102 -2.24 16.76 -4.38
N LEU A 103 -3.49 16.57 -3.91
CA LEU A 103 -4.68 16.98 -4.63
C LEU A 103 -4.72 18.51 -4.82
N LYS A 104 -4.36 19.28 -3.79
CA LYS A 104 -4.26 20.73 -3.90
C LYS A 104 -3.22 21.13 -4.94
N TYR A 105 -2.01 20.58 -4.85
CA TYR A 105 -0.93 20.86 -5.79
C TYR A 105 -1.32 20.50 -7.23
N PHE A 106 -1.96 19.36 -7.44
CA PHE A 106 -2.47 18.95 -8.75
C PHE A 106 -3.49 19.95 -9.31
N ASN A 107 -4.47 20.37 -8.51
CA ASN A 107 -5.49 21.32 -8.94
C ASN A 107 -4.89 22.70 -9.25
N ASP A 108 -3.94 23.17 -8.43
CA ASP A 108 -3.28 24.46 -8.63
C ASP A 108 -2.39 24.49 -9.89
N ASN A 109 -1.92 23.32 -10.37
CA ASN A 109 -0.98 23.19 -11.48
C ASN A 109 -1.53 22.37 -12.66
N GLN A 110 -2.86 22.22 -12.76
CA GLN A 110 -3.50 21.29 -13.71
C GLN A 110 -3.08 21.53 -15.17
N ALA A 111 -2.92 22.80 -15.59
CA ALA A 111 -2.53 23.15 -16.95
C ALA A 111 -1.13 22.62 -17.33
N GLU A 112 -0.18 22.67 -16.40
CA GLU A 112 1.17 22.15 -16.60
C GLU A 112 1.18 20.61 -16.65
N PHE A 113 0.41 19.95 -15.77
CA PHE A 113 0.25 18.50 -15.82
C PHE A 113 -0.31 18.01 -17.15
N VAL A 114 -1.36 18.66 -17.68
CA VAL A 114 -1.94 18.30 -18.99
C VAL A 114 -0.90 18.46 -20.10
N LYS A 115 -0.12 19.55 -20.08
CA LYS A 115 0.93 19.80 -21.07
C LYS A 115 1.98 18.68 -21.07
N ILE A 116 2.49 18.29 -19.89
CA ILE A 116 3.49 17.22 -19.75
C ILE A 116 2.94 15.89 -20.27
N ILE A 117 1.74 15.50 -19.84
CA ILE A 117 1.11 14.23 -20.22
C ILE A 117 0.83 14.14 -21.73
N THR A 118 0.43 15.26 -22.34
CA THR A 118 0.12 15.32 -23.78
C THR A 118 1.38 15.30 -24.65
N LEU A 119 2.50 15.85 -24.16
CA LEU A 119 3.78 15.83 -24.87
C LEU A 119 4.41 14.43 -24.92
N ASP A 120 4.22 13.60 -23.89
CA ASP A 120 4.91 12.30 -23.75
C ASP A 120 4.20 11.15 -24.48
N SER A 121 2.91 11.30 -24.81
CA SER A 121 2.07 10.18 -25.31
C SER A 121 1.88 10.15 -26.83
N GLY A 122 2.22 11.22 -27.57
CA GLY A 122 1.94 11.36 -29.01
C GLY A 122 0.45 11.26 -29.39
N HIS A 123 -0.41 11.05 -28.40
CA HIS A 123 -1.85 10.91 -28.49
C HIS A 123 -2.43 12.06 -27.68
N VAL A 124 -3.39 12.78 -28.28
CA VAL A 124 -4.26 13.67 -27.52
C VAL A 124 -5.06 12.79 -26.57
N ILE A 125 -4.59 12.65 -25.34
CA ILE A 125 -5.36 11.96 -24.30
C ILE A 125 -6.62 12.81 -24.11
N PRO A 126 -7.84 12.26 -24.30
CA PRO A 126 -9.06 12.98 -24.02
C PRO A 126 -9.04 13.50 -22.58
N PRO A 127 -9.83 14.54 -22.21
CA PRO A 127 -9.78 15.15 -20.88
C PRO A 127 -10.17 14.24 -19.70
N TRP A 128 -10.26 12.93 -19.90
CA TRP A 128 -10.77 11.98 -18.94
C TRP A 128 -9.91 10.71 -18.90
N THR A 129 -9.51 10.40 -17.67
CA THR A 129 -9.17 9.05 -17.15
C THR A 129 -7.78 8.47 -17.45
N CYS A 130 -6.73 9.11 -16.92
CA CYS A 130 -5.82 8.31 -16.09
C CYS A 130 -6.61 7.94 -14.82
N TYR A 131 -6.94 6.66 -14.63
CA TYR A 131 -7.49 6.15 -13.38
C TYR A 131 -6.40 6.17 -12.29
N PHE A 132 -5.95 7.35 -11.87
CA PHE A 132 -5.93 7.55 -10.44
C PHE A 132 -7.41 7.52 -10.09
N TYR A 133 -7.90 6.59 -9.26
CA TYR A 133 -9.19 6.89 -8.59
C TYR A 133 -9.01 8.32 -8.09
N SER A 134 -9.95 9.21 -8.39
CA SER A 134 -9.76 10.61 -8.03
C SER A 134 -9.28 10.64 -6.57
N PRO A 135 -8.33 11.49 -6.17
CA PRO A 135 -7.92 11.52 -4.77
C PRO A 135 -9.13 11.64 -3.82
N LYS A 136 -10.26 12.18 -4.29
CA LYS A 136 -11.58 12.13 -3.65
C LYS A 136 -12.18 10.72 -3.50
N GLN A 137 -12.15 9.86 -4.52
CA GLN A 137 -12.57 8.45 -4.44
C GLN A 137 -11.63 7.64 -3.54
N TRP A 138 -10.31 7.83 -3.65
CA TRP A 138 -9.34 7.21 -2.72
C TRP A 138 -9.57 7.68 -1.28
N MET A 139 -9.76 8.99 -1.05
CA MET A 139 -10.05 9.52 0.28
C MET A 139 -11.42 9.08 0.81
N LYS A 140 -12.44 8.95 -0.05
CA LYS A 140 -13.76 8.42 0.34
C LYS A 140 -13.66 6.94 0.73
N ALA A 141 -12.78 6.18 0.07
CA ALA A 141 -12.49 4.79 0.39
C ALA A 141 -11.66 4.66 1.70
N LEU A 142 -10.67 5.52 1.94
CA LEU A 142 -9.87 5.54 3.18
C LEU A 142 -10.64 6.03 4.41
N ASN A 143 -11.83 6.62 4.22
CA ASN A 143 -12.71 7.03 5.31
C ASN A 143 -13.56 5.86 5.84
N VAL A 144 -12.92 4.70 6.05
CA VAL A 144 -13.48 3.61 6.85
C VAL A 144 -13.35 4.05 8.31
N ARG A 145 -14.50 4.13 8.99
CA ARG A 145 -14.60 4.46 10.40
C ARG A 145 -13.84 3.48 11.28
#